data_AF-B7PLR5-F1
#
_entry.id   AF-B7PLR5-F1
#
_cell.length_a   1.000
_cell.length_b   1.000
_cell.length_c   1.000
_cell.angle_alpha   90.00
_cell.angle_beta   90.00
_cell.angle_gamma   90.00
#
_symmetry.space_group_name_H-M   'P 1'
#
loop_
_entity.id
_entity.type
_entity.pdbx_description
1 polymer ?
#
loop_
_entity_poly.entity_id
_entity_poly.type
_entity_poly.pdbx_seq_one_letter_code
_entity_poly.pdbx_strand_id
1 'polypeptide(L)'
;MGETDFYFGTRVRCHTCDVDFTIEKFSVEHPCLVAQKERDIAYCSVNSNFCKVEVTRLNGVLVTFSRRCVDKCSPNCFEKGFGMLREQCTYCCRRNPSCGEKRKP
;
A
#
# COMPACT_ATOMS: atom_id res chain seq x y z
N MET A 1 -8.95 -23.25 17.50
CA MET A 1 -9.88 -22.28 18.11
C MET A 1 -9.05 -21.11 18.61
N GLY A 2 -9.36 -19.92 18.10
CA GLY A 2 -9.02 -18.55 18.57
C GLY A 2 -7.69 -18.30 19.27
N GLU A 3 -6.71 -17.74 18.55
CA GLU A 3 -5.64 -16.95 19.17
C GLU A 3 -6.21 -15.59 19.60
N THR A 4 -6.55 -15.48 20.88
CA THR A 4 -6.81 -14.25 21.59
C THR A 4 -5.49 -13.56 21.92
N ASP A 5 -5.03 -12.67 21.04
CA ASP A 5 -3.88 -11.81 21.31
C ASP A 5 -4.30 -10.53 22.03
N PHE A 6 -3.62 -10.32 23.16
CA PHE A 6 -3.78 -9.27 24.15
C PHE A 6 -3.85 -7.83 23.59
N TYR A 7 -4.81 -7.08 24.11
CA TYR A 7 -5.01 -5.64 23.90
C TYR A 7 -3.99 -4.82 24.71
N PHE A 8 -2.85 -4.43 24.12
CA PHE A 8 -2.02 -3.32 24.62
C PHE A 8 -1.27 -2.60 23.48
N GLY A 9 -1.74 -1.39 23.12
CA GLY A 9 -0.92 -0.23 22.71
C GLY A 9 0.14 -0.36 21.61
N THR A 10 0.18 -1.40 20.78
CA THR A 10 1.24 -1.54 19.78
C THR A 10 0.90 -0.72 18.54
N ARG A 11 1.52 0.46 18.40
CA ARG A 11 1.35 1.33 17.22
C ARG A 11 1.68 0.54 15.95
N VAL A 12 0.78 0.60 14.97
CA VAL A 12 1.00 -0.03 13.67
C VAL A 12 2.22 0.62 13.01
N ARG A 13 3.03 -0.21 12.39
CA ARG A 13 4.24 0.18 11.68
C ARG A 13 4.02 -0.11 10.21
N CYS A 14 4.13 0.91 9.37
CA CYS A 14 3.89 0.81 7.93
C CYS A 14 5.01 1.52 7.17
N HIS A 15 5.35 1.01 6.00
CA HIS A 15 6.02 1.84 5.01
C HIS A 15 5.07 2.93 4.53
N THR A 16 5.57 4.17 4.49
CA THR A 16 4.83 5.31 3.96
C THR A 16 5.61 5.92 2.82
N CYS A 17 5.00 6.00 1.64
CA CYS A 17 5.60 6.58 0.46
C CYS A 17 4.52 6.92 -0.56
N ASP A 18 4.80 7.86 -1.44
CA ASP A 18 3.90 8.25 -2.51
C ASP A 18 4.78 8.52 -3.74
N VAL A 19 4.45 7.89 -4.88
CA VAL A 19 5.18 8.09 -6.13
C VAL A 19 4.23 8.11 -7.31
N ASP A 20 4.49 9.08 -8.20
CA ASP A 20 3.81 9.24 -9.47
C ASP A 20 4.81 9.06 -10.62
N PHE A 21 4.75 7.91 -11.28
CA PHE A 21 5.59 7.53 -12.41
C PHE A 21 5.16 8.17 -13.74
N THR A 22 4.10 9.00 -13.75
CA THR A 22 3.82 9.86 -14.91
C THR A 22 4.74 11.07 -14.95
N ILE A 23 5.29 11.45 -13.79
CA ILE A 23 6.20 12.59 -13.61
C ILE A 23 7.62 12.09 -13.39
N GLU A 24 7.80 11.09 -12.53
CA GLU A 24 9.10 10.50 -12.21
C GLU A 24 9.41 9.26 -13.05
N LYS A 25 10.70 8.99 -13.25
CA LYS A 25 11.13 7.82 -14.02
C LYS A 25 10.79 6.52 -13.28
N PHE A 26 10.02 5.66 -13.95
CA PHE A 26 9.74 4.31 -13.43
C PHE A 26 11.03 3.51 -13.21
N SER A 27 11.14 2.93 -12.02
CA SER A 27 12.19 1.98 -11.65
C SER A 27 11.58 0.83 -10.86
N VAL A 28 11.90 -0.41 -11.22
CA VAL A 28 11.41 -1.61 -10.52
C VAL A 28 11.94 -1.67 -9.09
N GLU A 29 13.13 -1.09 -8.87
CA GLU A 29 13.82 -1.03 -7.59
C GLU A 29 13.46 0.24 -6.79
N HIS A 30 12.44 0.98 -7.21
CA HIS A 30 12.04 2.20 -6.52
C HIS A 30 11.73 1.87 -5.04
N PRO A 31 12.24 2.64 -4.08
CA PRO A 31 12.08 2.36 -2.65
C PRO A 31 10.61 2.31 -2.20
N CYS A 32 9.74 3.02 -2.91
CA CYS A 32 8.30 2.95 -2.65
C CYS A 32 7.67 1.61 -3.08
N LEU A 33 8.21 0.95 -4.12
CA LEU A 33 7.74 -0.35 -4.60
C LEU A 33 8.36 -1.48 -3.79
N VAL A 34 9.67 -1.47 -3.66
CA VAL A 34 10.39 -2.52 -2.95
C VAL A 34 10.60 -2.04 -1.52
N ALA A 35 9.84 -2.59 -0.58
CA ALA A 35 9.97 -2.33 0.85
C ALA A 35 11.32 -2.88 1.38
N GLN A 36 12.44 -2.30 0.93
CA GLN A 36 13.78 -2.89 1.09
C GLN A 36 14.44 -2.56 2.43
N LYS A 37 13.99 -1.53 3.14
CA LYS A 37 14.69 -1.09 4.36
C LYS A 37 13.74 -0.88 5.50
N GLU A 38 13.98 -1.57 6.62
CA GLU A 38 13.31 -1.28 7.90
C GLU A 38 13.42 0.20 8.34
N ARG A 39 14.37 0.95 7.77
CA ARG A 39 14.57 2.39 8.02
C ARG A 39 13.42 3.28 7.51
N ASP A 40 12.64 2.84 6.52
CA ASP A 40 11.52 3.63 5.97
C ASP A 40 10.16 3.21 6.56
N ILE A 41 10.19 2.48 7.69
CA ILE A 41 9.02 2.11 8.46
C ILE A 41 8.67 3.27 9.39
N ALA A 42 7.56 3.94 9.13
CA ALA A 42 7.03 4.98 9.99
C ALA A 42 6.11 4.40 11.08
N TYR A 43 6.14 5.02 12.25
CA TYR A 43 5.15 4.77 13.29
C TYR A 43 3.85 5.48 12.92
N CYS A 44 2.78 4.72 12.73
CA CYS A 44 1.48 5.29 12.46
C CYS A 44 0.90 5.98 13.70
N SER A 45 -0.06 6.87 13.46
CA SER A 45 -0.88 7.46 14.53
C SER A 45 -1.55 6.37 15.37
N VAL A 46 -1.85 6.68 16.63
CA VAL A 46 -2.53 5.76 17.56
C VAL A 46 -3.91 5.30 17.06
N ASN A 47 -4.55 6.09 16.20
CA ASN A 47 -5.85 5.75 15.61
C ASN A 47 -5.74 4.83 14.39
N SER A 48 -4.54 4.72 13.82
CA SER A 48 -4.31 3.99 12.58
C SER A 48 -4.10 2.51 12.86
N ASN A 49 -4.95 1.68 12.27
CA ASN A 49 -5.01 0.25 12.49
C ASN A 49 -4.54 -0.57 11.28
N PHE A 50 -4.28 0.10 10.15
CA PHE A 50 -3.97 -0.56 8.89
C PHE A 50 -2.90 0.20 8.08
N CYS A 51 -2.07 -0.56 7.37
CA CYS A 51 -1.32 -0.09 6.22
C CYS A 51 -2.19 -0.23 4.98
N LYS A 52 -2.43 0.87 4.29
CA LYS A 52 -3.13 0.95 3.01
C LYS A 52 -2.11 1.10 1.89
N VAL A 53 -2.28 0.31 0.84
CA VAL A 53 -1.52 0.44 -0.41
C VAL A 53 -2.50 0.75 -1.52
N GLU A 54 -2.23 1.81 -2.28
CA GLU A 54 -2.98 2.18 -3.46
C GLU A 54 -2.09 2.07 -4.68
N VAL A 55 -2.58 1.33 -5.66
CA VAL A 55 -1.92 1.10 -6.94
C VAL A 55 -2.84 1.59 -8.02
N THR A 56 -2.38 2.51 -8.86
CA THR A 56 -3.13 2.93 -10.05
C THR A 56 -2.37 2.49 -11.28
N ARG A 57 -3.07 1.82 -12.19
CA ARG A 57 -2.57 1.42 -13.49
C ARG A 57 -3.39 2.08 -14.58
N LEU A 58 -2.73 2.57 -15.62
CA LEU A 58 -3.35 3.07 -16.85
C LEU A 58 -2.97 2.12 -17.98
N ASN A 59 -3.97 1.48 -18.59
CA ASN A 59 -3.78 0.43 -19.61
C ASN A 59 -2.80 -0.66 -19.16
N GLY A 60 -2.88 -1.07 -17.89
CA GLY A 60 -1.99 -2.07 -17.27
C GLY A 60 -0.62 -1.55 -16.83
N VAL A 61 -0.23 -0.33 -17.24
CA VAL A 61 1.03 0.30 -16.85
C VAL A 61 0.88 0.96 -15.48
N LEU A 62 1.78 0.63 -14.55
CA LEU A 62 1.81 1.25 -13.23
C LEU A 62 2.16 2.73 -13.33
N VAL A 63 1.24 3.59 -12.90
CA VAL A 63 1.42 5.05 -12.96
C VAL A 63 1.52 5.68 -11.58
N THR A 64 0.79 5.18 -10.59
CA THR A 64 0.95 5.67 -9.22
C THR A 64 0.99 4.54 -8.23
N PHE A 65 1.81 4.72 -7.19
CA PHE A 65 1.92 3.77 -6.10
C PHE A 65 2.05 4.54 -4.78
N SER A 66 1.17 4.24 -3.84
CA SER A 66 1.10 4.94 -2.58
C SER A 66 0.96 3.96 -1.42
N ARG A 67 1.66 4.22 -0.33
CA ARG A 67 1.55 3.49 0.93
C ARG A 67 1.31 4.48 2.06
N ARG A 68 0.32 4.21 2.91
CA ARG A 68 -0.08 5.10 3.99
C ARG A 68 -0.70 4.37 5.18
N CYS A 69 -0.60 4.97 6.35
CA CYS A 69 -1.32 4.54 7.54
C CYS A 69 -2.78 5.01 7.48
N VAL A 70 -3.74 4.15 7.81
CA VAL A 70 -5.17 4.51 7.87
C VAL A 70 -5.88 3.83 9.04
N ASP A 71 -6.95 4.46 9.51
CA ASP A 71 -7.75 3.96 10.64
C ASP A 71 -8.70 2.83 10.21
N LYS A 72 -9.24 2.95 8.99
CA LYS A 72 -10.10 1.96 8.34
C LYS A 72 -9.61 1.73 6.92
N CYS A 73 -9.60 0.47 6.49
CA CYS A 73 -9.17 0.08 5.16
C CYS A 73 -10.07 -1.02 4.63
N SER A 74 -10.56 -0.88 3.41
CA SER A 74 -11.32 -1.91 2.70
C SER A 74 -10.61 -2.23 1.38
N PRO A 75 -10.16 -3.48 1.18
CA PRO A 75 -9.52 -3.84 -0.08
C PRO A 75 -10.55 -3.82 -1.21
N ASN A 76 -10.22 -3.16 -2.30
CA ASN A 76 -11.03 -3.15 -3.51
C ASN A 76 -10.12 -3.03 -4.73
N CYS A 77 -10.64 -3.38 -5.90
CA CYS A 77 -10.08 -2.97 -7.17
C CYS A 77 -11.24 -2.46 -8.00
N PHE A 78 -11.07 -1.31 -8.63
CA PHE A 78 -12.05 -0.79 -9.56
C PHE A 78 -11.39 -0.34 -10.84
N GLU A 79 -12.04 -0.68 -11.94
CA GLU A 79 -11.64 -0.26 -13.28
C GLU A 79 -12.64 0.77 -13.77
N LYS A 80 -12.14 1.86 -14.36
CA LYS A 80 -12.96 2.90 -14.97
C LYS A 80 -12.34 3.31 -16.30
N GLY A 81 -13.18 3.43 -17.34
CA GLY A 81 -12.83 4.13 -18.57
C GLY A 81 -13.38 3.50 -19.85
N PHE A 82 -13.75 4.35 -20.80
CA PHE A 82 -14.10 3.99 -22.18
C PHE A 82 -12.94 4.44 -23.08
N GLY A 83 -12.01 3.52 -23.41
CA GLY A 83 -10.84 3.79 -24.27
C GLY A 83 -9.50 3.97 -23.55
N MET A 84 -9.49 4.41 -22.30
CA MET A 84 -8.32 4.34 -21.40
C MET A 84 -8.74 3.63 -20.12
N LEU A 85 -8.24 2.41 -19.91
CA LEU A 85 -8.57 1.61 -18.74
C LEU A 85 -7.73 2.09 -17.56
N ARG A 86 -8.39 2.75 -16.61
CA ARG A 86 -7.79 3.11 -15.33
C ARG A 86 -8.22 2.11 -14.28
N GLU A 87 -7.28 1.27 -13.85
CA GLU A 87 -7.46 0.38 -12.72
C GLU A 87 -6.89 1.05 -11.47
N GLN A 88 -7.65 1.06 -10.38
CA GLN A 88 -7.15 1.44 -9.07
C GLN A 88 -7.47 0.33 -8.07
N CYS A 89 -6.41 -0.22 -7.49
CA CYS A 89 -6.47 -1.25 -6.47
C CYS A 89 -6.03 -0.71 -5.12
N THR A 90 -6.82 -1.03 -4.10
CA THR A 90 -6.55 -0.80 -2.68
C THR A 90 -6.26 -2.14 -2.00
N TYR A 91 -5.12 -2.22 -1.32
CA TYR A 91 -4.76 -3.34 -0.45
C TYR A 91 -4.63 -2.87 0.99
N CYS A 92 -5.00 -3.75 1.93
CA CYS A 92 -5.13 -3.42 3.35
C CYS A 92 -4.47 -4.46 4.23
N CYS A 93 -3.64 -4.03 5.18
CA CYS A 93 -2.86 -4.93 6.03
C CYS A 93 -2.84 -4.43 7.47
N ARG A 94 -3.07 -5.29 8.45
CA ARG A 94 -3.18 -4.86 9.87
C ARG A 94 -1.84 -4.72 10.59
N ARG A 95 -0.82 -5.51 10.24
CA ARG A 95 0.46 -5.59 10.98
C ARG A 95 1.70 -5.89 10.13
N ASN A 96 1.58 -5.96 8.81
CA ASN A 96 2.71 -6.22 7.92
C ASN A 96 3.18 -4.90 7.28
N PRO A 97 4.34 -4.35 7.68
CA PRO A 97 4.87 -3.10 7.12
C PRO A 97 5.22 -3.21 5.64
N SER A 98 5.61 -4.40 5.17
CA SER A 98 6.05 -4.68 3.81
C SER A 98 4.92 -5.19 2.92
N CYS A 99 3.67 -5.09 3.38
CA CYS A 99 2.56 -5.54 2.57
C CYS A 99 2.41 -4.70 1.30
N GLY A 100 2.07 -5.36 0.21
CA GLY A 100 1.94 -4.74 -1.10
C GLY A 100 1.03 -5.55 -1.99
N GLU A 101 0.86 -5.06 -3.22
CA GLU A 101 0.27 -5.81 -4.31
C GLU A 101 1.01 -7.15 -4.46
N LYS A 102 0.33 -8.28 -4.21
CA LYS A 102 0.89 -9.60 -4.51
C LYS A 102 1.01 -9.69 -6.03
N ARG A 103 2.18 -9.35 -6.57
CA ARG A 103 2.50 -9.62 -7.98
C ARG A 103 2.31 -11.12 -8.20
N LYS A 104 1.36 -11.52 -9.05
CA LYS A 104 1.45 -12.85 -9.66
C LYS A 104 2.72 -12.84 -10.51
N PRO A 105 3.57 -13.88 -10.39
CA PRO A 105 4.81 -14.00 -11.16
C PRO A 105 4.54 -13.99 -12.66
#